data_AF-A0A519CLN3-F1
#
_entry.id   AF-A0A519CLN3-F1
#
_cell.length_a   1.000
_cell.length_b   1.000
_cell.length_c   1.000
_cell.angle_alpha   90.00
_cell.angle_beta   90.00
_cell.angle_gamma   90.00
#
_symmetry.space_group_name_H-M   'P 1'
#
loop_
_entity.id
_entity.type
_entity.pdbx_description
1 polymer ?
#
loop_
_entity_poly.entity_id
_entity_poly.type
_entity_poly.pdbx_seq_one_letter_code
_entity_poly.pdbx_strand_id
1 'polypeptide(L)'
;MTDELRKKAAEMLLNGATLLSDPCPYCKGVRVMKEGHALCTNCGRVPEERKISTDVIQEKTETSLKNTLQKKLDVLSKELEQEIDHKKQQNILKSINLVLEMMEKIK
;
A
#
# COMPACT_ATOMS: atom_id res chain seq x y z
N MET A 1 11.23 -3.46 -36.04
CA MET A 1 11.33 -2.63 -34.82
C MET A 1 10.26 -1.54 -34.74
N THR A 2 10.25 -0.47 -35.56
CA THR A 2 9.25 0.61 -35.42
C THR A 2 7.81 0.18 -35.73
N ASP A 3 7.60 -0.69 -36.71
CA ASP A 3 6.25 -1.14 -37.07
C ASP A 3 5.64 -2.10 -36.04
N GLU A 4 6.45 -2.87 -35.31
CA GLU A 4 5.98 -3.72 -34.21
C GLU A 4 5.52 -2.86 -33.03
N LEU A 5 6.26 -1.79 -32.71
CA LEU A 5 5.87 -0.81 -31.70
C LEU A 5 4.57 -0.10 -32.06
N ARG A 6 4.35 0.21 -33.35
CA ARG A 6 3.09 0.78 -33.84
C ARG A 6 1.92 -0.19 -33.76
N LYS A 7 2.13 -1.48 -34.08
CA LYS A 7 1.09 -2.52 -33.89
C LYS A 7 0.70 -2.66 -32.42
N LYS A 8 1.68 -2.74 -31.52
CA LYS A 8 1.45 -2.80 -30.07
C LYS A 8 0.72 -1.55 -29.56
N ALA A 9 1.10 -0.37 -30.05
CA ALA A 9 0.42 0.87 -29.72
C ALA A 9 -1.04 0.89 -30.20
N ALA A 10 -1.30 0.42 -31.42
CA ALA A 10 -2.66 0.30 -31.95
C ALA A 10 -3.51 -0.68 -31.12
N GLU A 11 -2.93 -1.82 -30.73
CA GLU A 11 -3.58 -2.81 -29.88
C GLU A 11 -3.88 -2.25 -28.47
N MET A 12 -2.96 -1.48 -27.90
CA MET A 12 -3.21 -0.78 -26.63
C MET A 12 -4.38 0.20 -26.76
N LEU A 13 -4.46 0.98 -27.84
CA LEU A 13 -5.57 1.92 -28.09
C LEU A 13 -6.91 1.19 -28.25
N LEU A 14 -6.95 0.06 -28.98
CA LEU A 14 -8.14 -0.78 -29.10
C LEU A 14 -8.60 -1.33 -27.75
N ASN A 15 -7.66 -1.58 -26.83
CA ASN A 15 -7.92 -2.00 -25.46
C ASN A 15 -8.15 -0.83 -24.48
N GLY A 16 -8.46 0.38 -24.97
CA GLY A 16 -8.83 1.53 -24.15
C GLY A 16 -7.67 2.38 -23.63
N ALA A 17 -6.47 2.27 -24.19
CA ALA A 17 -5.39 3.21 -23.91
C ALA A 17 -5.64 4.59 -24.53
N THR A 18 -4.92 5.61 -24.06
CA THR A 18 -4.99 6.98 -24.60
C THR A 18 -3.65 7.47 -25.14
N LEU A 19 -3.68 8.43 -26.07
CA LEU A 19 -2.48 9.15 -26.51
C LEU A 19 -2.15 10.25 -25.52
N LEU A 20 -0.87 10.37 -25.16
CA LEU A 20 -0.38 11.48 -24.35
C LEU A 20 -0.03 12.67 -25.24
N SER A 21 -0.49 13.86 -24.85
CA SER A 21 -0.15 15.12 -25.52
C SER A 21 1.33 15.44 -25.45
N ASP A 22 2.00 15.08 -24.35
CA ASP A 22 3.43 15.31 -24.18
C ASP A 22 4.27 14.27 -24.95
N PRO A 23 5.16 14.68 -25.85
CA PRO A 23 6.00 13.76 -26.60
C PRO A 23 7.03 13.06 -25.71
N CYS A 24 7.62 11.99 -26.23
CA CYS A 24 8.73 11.30 -25.58
C CYS A 24 9.93 12.23 -25.42
N PRO A 25 10.51 12.40 -24.21
CA PRO A 25 11.60 13.34 -23.97
C PRO A 25 12.91 12.97 -24.69
N TYR A 26 13.02 11.74 -25.19
CA TYR A 26 14.26 11.23 -25.79
C TYR A 26 14.25 11.23 -27.33
N CYS A 27 13.11 10.92 -27.94
CA CYS A 27 13.01 10.82 -29.40
C CYS A 27 11.88 11.68 -29.99
N LYS A 28 11.18 12.46 -29.16
CA LYS A 28 10.04 13.30 -29.53
C LYS A 28 8.85 12.55 -30.16
N GLY A 29 8.83 11.22 -30.07
CA GLY A 29 7.75 10.38 -30.56
C GLY A 29 6.51 10.40 -29.67
N VAL A 30 5.36 10.05 -30.25
CA VAL A 30 4.08 9.94 -29.54
C VAL A 30 4.13 8.82 -28.50
N ARG A 31 3.41 9.00 -27.39
CA ARG A 31 3.29 8.00 -26.31
C ARG A 31 1.84 7.56 -26.14
N VAL A 32 1.65 6.27 -25.85
CA VAL A 32 0.36 5.65 -25.52
C VAL A 32 0.38 5.26 -24.04
N MET A 33 -0.66 5.56 -23.28
CA MET A 33 -0.75 5.22 -21.85
C MET A 33 -2.00 4.39 -21.56
N LYS A 34 -1.83 3.32 -20.79
CA LYS A 34 -2.90 2.53 -20.20
C LYS A 34 -2.56 2.22 -18.75
N GLU A 35 -3.47 2.49 -17.82
CA GLU A 35 -3.34 2.10 -16.40
C GLU A 35 -1.98 2.48 -15.79
N GLY A 36 -1.53 3.71 -16.03
CA GLY A 36 -0.24 4.22 -15.50
C GLY A 36 1.01 3.75 -16.26
N HIS A 37 0.88 2.86 -17.25
CA HIS A 37 1.98 2.38 -18.07
C HIS A 37 2.00 3.10 -19.41
N ALA A 38 3.06 3.89 -19.66
CA ALA A 38 3.26 4.59 -20.93
C ALA A 38 4.22 3.84 -21.87
N LEU A 39 3.96 3.84 -23.18
CA LEU A 39 4.82 3.28 -24.21
C LEU A 39 5.06 4.30 -25.31
N CYS A 40 6.32 4.56 -25.67
CA CYS A 40 6.65 5.36 -26.84
C CYS A 40 6.55 4.54 -28.13
N THR A 41 5.78 5.02 -29.11
CA THR A 41 5.55 4.32 -30.39
C THR A 41 6.77 4.35 -31.33
N ASN A 42 7.73 5.23 -31.07
CA ASN A 42 8.92 5.41 -31.90
C ASN A 42 10.15 4.69 -31.33
N CYS A 43 10.45 4.86 -30.04
CA CYS A 43 11.66 4.29 -29.42
C CYS A 43 11.39 3.18 -28.40
N GLY A 44 10.13 2.80 -28.17
CA GLY A 44 9.75 1.69 -27.30
C GLY A 44 10.02 1.88 -25.81
N ARG A 45 10.48 3.07 -25.38
CA ARG A 45 10.76 3.34 -23.96
C ARG A 45 9.46 3.35 -23.16
N VAL A 46 9.54 2.78 -21.97
CA VAL A 46 8.47 2.74 -20.95
C VAL A 46 8.98 3.41 -19.66
N PRO A 47 8.10 3.95 -18.81
CA PRO A 47 8.47 4.41 -17.47
C PRO A 47 9.13 3.28 -16.68
N GLU A 48 10.11 3.63 -15.85
CA GLU A 48 10.61 2.70 -14.83
C GLU A 48 9.47 2.32 -13.88
N GLU A 49 9.28 1.02 -13.69
CA GLU A 49 8.34 0.50 -12.70
C GLU A 49 8.84 0.90 -11.30
N ARG A 50 8.34 2.03 -10.80
CA ARG A 50 8.38 2.29 -9.37
C ARG A 50 7.38 1.34 -8.76
N LYS A 51 7.87 0.19 -8.27
CA LYS A 51 7.10 -0.65 -7.36
C LYS A 51 6.76 0.22 -6.15
N ILE A 52 5.58 0.83 -6.14
CA ILE A 52 4.95 1.20 -4.88
C ILE A 52 4.55 -0.15 -4.31
N SER A 53 5.45 -0.75 -3.52
CA SER A 53 5.20 -1.99 -2.83
C SER A 53 3.92 -1.81 -2.01
N THR A 54 2.84 -2.45 -2.45
CA THR A 54 1.61 -2.60 -1.66
C THR A 54 1.90 -3.22 -0.30
N ASP A 55 3.02 -3.95 -0.17
CA ASP A 55 3.57 -4.44 1.10
C ASP A 55 3.84 -3.32 2.10
N VAL A 56 4.25 -2.12 1.67
CA VAL A 56 4.54 -0.99 2.60
C VAL A 56 3.26 -0.43 3.22
N ILE A 57 2.11 -0.55 2.53
CA ILE A 57 0.83 -0.09 3.08
C ILE A 57 0.30 -1.11 4.08
N GLN A 58 0.36 -2.41 3.77
CA GLN A 58 -0.05 -3.49 4.68
C GLN A 58 0.86 -3.57 5.92
N GLU A 59 2.19 -3.56 5.75
CA GLU A 59 3.14 -3.49 6.86
C GLU A 59 2.93 -2.23 7.71
N LYS A 60 2.68 -1.05 7.11
CA LYS A 60 2.38 0.17 7.90
C LYS A 60 1.10 0.05 8.70
N THR A 61 0.04 -0.54 8.15
CA THR A 61 -1.23 -0.70 8.88
C THR A 61 -1.13 -1.74 9.99
N GLU A 62 -0.49 -2.89 9.74
CA GLU A 62 -0.28 -3.93 10.75
C GLU A 62 0.65 -3.45 11.87
N THR A 63 1.76 -2.77 11.52
CA THR A 63 2.66 -2.17 12.52
C THR A 63 1.97 -1.06 13.31
N SER A 64 1.13 -0.22 12.68
CA SER A 64 0.40 0.85 13.37
C SER A 64 -0.63 0.31 14.38
N LEU A 65 -1.40 -0.72 14.01
CA LEU A 65 -2.38 -1.32 14.92
C LEU A 65 -1.68 -2.06 16.07
N LYS A 66 -0.65 -2.86 15.76
CA LYS A 66 0.15 -3.58 16.77
C LYS A 66 0.80 -2.62 17.76
N ASN A 67 1.37 -1.51 17.28
CA ASN A 67 1.95 -0.46 18.12
C ASN A 67 0.89 0.20 19.02
N THR A 68 -0.33 0.38 18.52
CA THR A 68 -1.44 0.96 19.30
C THR A 68 -1.90 0.01 20.42
N LEU A 69 -2.04 -1.28 20.11
CA LEU A 69 -2.40 -2.31 21.09
C LEU A 69 -1.32 -2.45 22.17
N GLN A 70 -0.04 -2.41 21.78
CA GLN A 70 1.08 -2.43 22.74
C GLN A 70 1.03 -1.24 23.70
N LYS A 71 0.85 -0.02 23.19
CA LYS A 71 0.70 1.18 24.03
C LYS A 71 -0.50 1.07 24.97
N LYS A 72 -1.60 0.45 24.51
CA LYS A 72 -2.80 0.27 25.33
C LYS A 72 -2.55 -0.71 26.48
N LEU A 73 -1.79 -1.79 26.23
CA LEU A 73 -1.35 -2.71 27.29
C LEU A 73 -0.51 -1.98 28.34
N ASP A 74 0.45 -1.15 27.93
CA ASP A 74 1.27 -0.39 28.87
C ASP A 74 0.43 0.53 29.78
N VAL A 75 -0.60 1.17 29.23
CA VAL A 75 -1.53 2.02 29.99
C VAL A 75 -2.38 1.18 30.95
N LEU A 76 -2.96 0.08 30.49
CA LEU A 76 -3.79 -0.80 31.33
C LEU A 76 -2.98 -1.45 32.46
N SER A 77 -1.72 -1.80 32.21
CA SER A 77 -0.81 -2.34 33.24
C SER A 77 -0.53 -1.30 34.33
N LYS A 78 -0.25 -0.05 33.95
CA LYS A 78 -0.06 1.05 34.92
C LYS A 78 -1.33 1.36 35.72
N GLU A 79 -2.49 1.29 35.07
CA GLU A 79 -3.78 1.47 35.75
C GLU A 79 -4.03 0.34 36.75
N LEU A 80 -3.71 -0.91 36.39
CA LEU A 80 -3.82 -2.06 37.27
C LEU A 80 -2.88 -1.98 38.48
N GLU A 81 -1.65 -1.49 38.30
CA GLU A 81 -0.67 -1.30 39.38
C GLU A 81 -1.16 -0.34 40.47
N GLN A 82 -1.94 0.68 40.08
CA GLN A 82 -2.42 1.73 41.00
C GLN A 82 -3.83 1.46 41.53
N GLU A 83 -4.57 0.54 40.92
CA GLU A 83 -5.96 0.27 41.27
C GLU A 83 -6.06 -0.65 42.49
N ILE A 84 -6.91 -0.27 43.45
CA ILE A 84 -7.10 -0.97 44.72
C ILE A 84 -8.47 -1.67 44.74
N ASP A 85 -9.43 -1.18 43.96
CA ASP A 85 -10.76 -1.78 43.85
C ASP A 85 -10.69 -3.10 43.08
N HIS A 86 -10.93 -4.20 43.79
CA HIS A 86 -10.92 -5.56 43.22
C HIS A 86 -11.87 -5.75 42.02
N LYS A 87 -13.01 -5.06 42.00
CA LYS A 87 -13.96 -5.15 40.89
C LYS A 87 -13.40 -4.44 39.65
N LYS A 88 -12.73 -3.30 39.84
CA LYS A 88 -12.05 -2.61 38.74
C LYS A 88 -10.82 -3.37 38.27
N GLN A 89 -10.02 -3.92 39.18
CA GLN A 89 -8.88 -4.80 38.85
C GLN A 89 -9.32 -5.95 37.94
N GLN A 90 -10.43 -6.63 38.26
CA GLN A 90 -10.96 -7.69 37.40
C GLN A 90 -11.38 -7.19 36.00
N ASN A 91 -11.94 -5.99 35.89
CA ASN A 91 -12.32 -5.43 34.60
C ASN A 91 -11.10 -5.05 33.75
N ILE A 92 -10.05 -4.51 34.38
CA ILE A 92 -8.78 -4.18 33.72
C ILE A 92 -8.12 -5.47 33.21
N LEU A 93 -8.05 -6.51 34.04
CA LEU A 93 -7.51 -7.83 33.66
C LEU A 93 -8.26 -8.45 32.47
N LYS A 94 -9.60 -8.37 32.46
CA LYS A 94 -10.41 -8.82 31.31
C LYS A 94 -10.07 -8.02 30.04
N SER A 95 -9.91 -6.71 30.18
CA SER A 95 -9.55 -5.84 29.06
C SER A 95 -8.15 -6.16 28.51
N ILE A 96 -7.18 -6.42 29.38
CA ILE A 96 -5.83 -6.88 29.00
C ILE A 96 -5.92 -8.19 28.23
N ASN A 97 -6.70 -9.16 28.71
CA ASN A 97 -6.85 -10.45 28.03
C ASN A 97 -7.42 -10.28 26.61
N LEU A 98 -8.46 -9.45 26.45
CA LEU A 98 -9.03 -9.15 25.12
C LEU A 98 -8.01 -8.50 24.18
N VAL A 99 -7.15 -7.62 24.70
CA VAL A 99 -6.09 -6.99 23.89
C VAL A 99 -5.04 -8.01 23.46
N LEU A 100 -4.63 -8.92 24.34
CA LEU A 100 -3.70 -10.01 24.00
C LEU A 100 -4.29 -10.94 22.93
N GLU A 101 -5.56 -11.35 23.08
CA GLU A 101 -6.26 -12.17 22.08
C GLU A 101 -6.33 -11.48 20.71
N MET A 102 -6.55 -10.17 20.67
CA MET A 102 -6.53 -9.40 19.42
C MET A 102 -5.12 -9.38 18.80
N MET A 103 -4.07 -9.24 19.62
CA MET A 103 -2.68 -9.27 19.12
C MET A 103 -2.29 -10.63 18.54
N GLU A 104 -2.80 -11.74 19.10
CA GLU A 104 -2.58 -13.08 18.56
C GLU A 104 -3.26 -13.27 17.19
N LYS A 105 -4.43 -12.65 16.98
CA LYS A 105 -5.16 -12.72 15.70
C LYS A 105 -4.58 -11.87 14.58
N ILE A 106 -3.73 -10.89 14.92
CA ILE A 106 -3.03 -10.01 13.96
C ILE A 106 -1.71 -10.66 13.47
N LYS A 107 -1.37 -11.85 13.98
CA LYS A 107 -0.10 -12.53 13.71
C LYS A 107 -0.09 -13.32 12.40
#